data_AF-A0A944SVE4-F1
#
_entry.id   AF-A0A944SVE4-F1
#
_cell.length_a   1.000
_cell.length_b   1.000
_cell.length_c   1.000
_cell.angle_alpha   90.00
_cell.angle_beta   90.00
_cell.angle_gamma   90.00
#
_symmetry.space_group_name_H-M   'P 1'
#
loop_
_entity.id
_entity.type
_entity.pdbx_description
1 polymer ?
#
loop_
_entity_poly.entity_id
_entity_poly.type
_entity_poly.pdbx_seq_one_letter_code
_entity_poly.pdbx_strand_id
1 'polypeptide(L)' 'MASFKAIVVMVIWTAIAGYGLFTIGAHEHFRNPMWAVGTGVALLVIHMINMALYFKIAGERPFEWFR' A
#
# COMPACT_ATOMS: atom_id res chain seq x y z
N MET A 1 -3.54 -9.19 18.45
CA MET A 1 -4.71 -9.31 17.53
C MET A 1 -4.94 -8.08 16.67
N ALA A 2 -4.77 -6.86 17.17
CA ALA A 2 -4.97 -5.63 16.39
C ALA A 2 -4.03 -5.53 15.16
N SER A 3 -2.74 -5.88 15.33
CA SER A 3 -1.78 -5.90 14.21
C SER A 3 -2.15 -6.91 13.13
N PHE A 4 -2.68 -8.09 13.51
CA PHE A 4 -3.19 -9.07 12.54
C PHE A 4 -4.38 -8.51 11.74
N LYS A 5 -5.35 -7.86 12.42
CA LYS A 5 -6.47 -7.18 11.75
C LYS A 5 -5.97 -6.08 10.80
N ALA A 6 -4.97 -5.30 11.23
CA ALA A 6 -4.36 -4.26 10.39
C ALA A 6 -3.74 -4.86 9.13
N ILE A 7 -2.97 -5.93 9.25
CA ILE A 7 -2.35 -6.64 8.12
C ILE A 7 -3.42 -7.14 7.15
N VAL A 8 -4.52 -7.76 7.63
CA VAL A 8 -5.61 -8.22 6.77
C VAL A 8 -6.21 -7.06 5.97
N VAL A 9 -6.49 -5.93 6.62
CA VAL A 9 -7.04 -4.74 5.94
C VAL A 9 -6.06 -4.17 4.92
N MET A 10 -4.76 -4.12 5.24
CA MET A 10 -3.71 -3.67 4.32
C MET A 10 -3.58 -4.58 3.10
N VAL A 11 -3.69 -5.90 3.28
CA VAL A 11 -3.65 -6.87 2.17
C VAL A 11 -4.84 -6.65 1.24
N ILE A 12 -6.04 -6.47 1.79
CA ILE A 12 -7.25 -6.18 1.01
C ILE A 12 -7.08 -4.88 0.21
N TRP A 13 -6.63 -3.80 0.88
CA TRP A 13 -6.37 -2.52 0.22
C TRP A 13 -5.34 -2.65 -0.91
N THR A 14 -4.22 -3.33 -0.63
CA THR A 14 -3.14 -3.52 -1.59
C THR A 14 -3.60 -4.36 -2.79
N ALA A 15 -4.43 -5.38 -2.58
CA ALA A 15 -5.00 -6.18 -3.65
C ALA A 15 -5.93 -5.35 -4.55
N ILE A 16 -6.80 -4.51 -3.96
CA ILE A 16 -7.68 -3.60 -4.72
C ILE A 16 -6.85 -2.61 -5.53
N ALA A 17 -5.85 -1.96 -4.91
CA ALA A 17 -4.99 -1.00 -5.59
C ALA A 17 -4.15 -1.65 -6.69
N GLY A 18 -3.61 -2.85 -6.44
CA GLY A 18 -2.89 -3.65 -7.43
C GLY A 18 -3.77 -4.05 -8.61
N TYR A 19 -5.01 -4.48 -8.36
CA TYR A 19 -5.98 -4.73 -9.42
C TYR A 19 -6.26 -3.47 -10.24
N GLY A 20 -6.46 -2.31 -9.59
CA GLY A 20 -6.62 -1.03 -10.28
C GLY A 20 -5.44 -0.72 -11.21
N LEU A 21 -4.20 -0.79 -10.70
CA LEU A 21 -2.99 -0.58 -11.50
C LEU A 21 -2.85 -1.58 -12.65
N PHE A 22 -3.26 -2.84 -12.43
CA PHE A 22 -3.25 -3.86 -13.47
C PHE A 22 -4.26 -3.54 -14.58
N THR A 23 -5.49 -3.16 -14.23
CA THR A 23 -6.56 -2.85 -15.21
C THR A 23 -6.26 -1.65 -16.10
N ILE A 24 -5.48 -0.68 -15.61
CA ILE A 24 -5.05 0.47 -16.41
C ILE A 24 -3.75 0.20 -17.20
N GLY A 25 -3.24 -1.03 -17.20
CA GLY A 25 -2.04 -1.38 -17.96
C GLY A 25 -0.76 -0.73 -17.44
N ALA A 26 -0.70 -0.31 -16.16
CA ALA A 26 0.48 0.39 -15.63
C ALA A 26 1.79 -0.41 -15.81
N HIS A 27 1.68 -1.73 -15.74
CA HIS A 27 2.79 -2.68 -15.95
C HIS A 27 3.27 -2.78 -17.40
N GLU A 28 2.45 -2.37 -18.38
CA GLU A 28 2.79 -2.43 -19.81
C GLU A 28 3.63 -1.21 -20.26
N HIS A 29 3.52 -0.10 -19.53
CA HIS A 29 4.12 1.18 -19.91
C HIS A 29 5.42 1.52 -19.15
N PHE A 30 6.10 0.53 -18.57
CA PHE A 30 7.30 0.73 -17.73
C PHE A 30 8.46 1.46 -18.43
N ARG A 31 8.52 1.44 -19.77
CA ARG A 31 9.55 2.13 -20.56
C ARG A 31 9.25 3.61 -20.79
N ASN A 32 8.00 4.03 -20.62
CA ASN A 32 7.62 5.43 -20.75
C ASN A 32 7.92 6.15 -19.42
N PRO A 33 8.80 7.17 -19.40
CA PRO A 33 9.22 7.82 -18.16
C PRO A 33 8.06 8.42 -17.36
N MET A 34 7.04 8.97 -18.03
CA MET A 34 5.89 9.55 -17.36
C MET A 34 5.03 8.48 -16.68
N TRP A 35 4.83 7.34 -17.34
CA TRP A 35 4.16 6.18 -16.74
C TRP A 35 4.97 5.54 -15.60
N ALA A 36 6.29 5.44 -15.75
CA ALA A 36 7.18 4.91 -14.72
C ALA A 36 7.14 5.77 -13.46
N VAL A 37 7.27 7.10 -13.61
CA VAL A 37 7.18 8.05 -12.49
C VAL A 37 5.77 8.02 -11.89
N GLY A 38 4.72 8.06 -12.72
CA GLY A 38 3.33 8.01 -12.25
C GLY A 38 3.01 6.75 -11.45
N THR A 39 3.46 5.58 -11.94
CA THR A 39 3.29 4.29 -11.24
C THR A 39 4.09 4.26 -9.95
N GLY A 40 5.33 4.76 -9.96
CA GLY A 40 6.15 4.88 -8.75
C GLY A 40 5.49 5.75 -7.67
N VAL A 41 4.98 6.93 -8.06
CA VAL A 41 4.23 7.82 -7.15
C VAL A 41 2.97 7.14 -6.64
N ALA A 42 2.20 6.45 -7.49
CA ALA A 42 1.01 5.73 -7.07
C ALA A 42 1.35 4.63 -6.03
N LEU A 43 2.41 3.85 -6.26
CA LEU A 43 2.88 2.84 -5.32
C LEU A 43 3.31 3.43 -3.97
N LEU A 44 3.99 4.59 -3.99
CA LEU A 44 4.32 5.31 -2.76
C LEU A 44 3.06 5.75 -2.00
N VAL A 45 2.07 6.30 -2.69
CA VAL A 45 0.79 6.70 -2.06
C VAL A 45 0.07 5.48 -1.47
N ILE A 46 -0.02 4.37 -2.21
CA ILE A 46 -0.59 3.11 -1.72
C ILE A 46 0.13 2.65 -0.45
N HIS A 47 1.45 2.74 -0.42
CA HIS A 47 2.27 2.42 0.75
C HIS A 47 2.01 3.35 1.94
N MET A 48 1.90 4.67 1.72
CA MET A 48 1.54 5.61 2.80
C MET A 48 0.16 5.32 3.38
N ILE A 49 -0.82 4.98 2.54
CA ILE A 49 -2.16 4.58 2.99
C ILE A 49 -2.08 3.30 3.82
N ASN A 50 -1.28 2.32 3.41
CA ASN A 50 -1.01 1.12 4.21
C ASN A 50 -0.48 1.47 5.60
N MET A 51 0.45 2.43 5.71
CA MET A 51 0.95 2.87 7.01
C MET A 51 -0.12 3.59 7.84
N ALA A 52 -0.93 4.44 7.22
CA ALA A 52 -2.04 5.10 7.89
C ALA A 52 -3.09 4.09 8.41
N LEU A 53 -3.41 3.07 7.62
CA LEU A 53 -4.29 1.97 8.04
C LEU A 53 -3.71 1.20 9.22
N TYR A 54 -2.40 0.90 9.16
CA TYR A 54 -1.71 0.22 10.24
C TYR A 54 -1.77 1.01 11.54
N PHE A 55 -1.38 2.28 11.54
CA PHE A 55 -1.38 3.11 12.75
C PHE A 55 -2.79 3.35 13.28
N LYS A 56 -3.78 3.49 12.41
CA LYS A 56 -5.18 3.65 12.82
C LYS A 56 -5.76 2.40 13.50
N ILE A 57 -5.37 1.21 13.07
CA ILE A 57 -5.93 -0.06 13.58
C ILE A 57 -5.09 -0.65 14.72
N ALA A 58 -3.77 -0.68 14.56
CA ALA A 58 -2.84 -1.27 15.52
C ALA A 58 -2.39 -0.27 16.60
N GLY A 59 -2.60 1.03 16.39
CA GLY A 59 -2.19 2.12 17.30
C GLY A 59 -0.79 2.67 17.01
N GLU A 60 -0.47 3.80 17.66
CA GLU A 60 0.75 4.61 17.40
C GLU A 60 2.03 4.09 18.07
N ARG A 61 2.09 2.81 18.44
CA ARG A 61 3.27 2.21 19.09
C ARG A 61 3.88 1.06 18.29
N PRO A 62 4.25 1.28 17.01
CA PRO A 62 4.95 0.27 16.21
C PRO A 62 6.34 -0.07 16.78
N PHE A 63 6.95 0.85 17.53
CA PHE A 63 8.26 0.68 18.18
C PHE A 63 8.21 -0.13 19.48
N GLU A 64 7.03 -0.50 19.98
CA GLU A 64 6.87 -1.32 21.18
C GLU A 64 6.64 -2.81 20.88
N TRP A 65 6.87 -3.27 19.63
CA TRP A 65 6.66 -4.69 19.24
C TRP A 65 7.43 -5.71 20.09
N PHE A 66 8.45 -5.29 20.84
CA PHE A 66 9.27 -6.16 21.70
C PHE A 66 9.17 -5.85 23.19
N ARG A 67 8.14 -5.11 23.64
CA ARG A 67 7.92 -4.86 25.07
C ARG A 67 6.88 -5.79 25.68
#